data_AF-A0A965VAT4-F1
#
_entry.id   AF-A0A965VAT4-F1
#
_cell.length_a   1.000
_cell.length_b   1.000
_cell.length_c   1.000
_cell.angle_alpha   90.00
_cell.angle_beta   90.00
_cell.angle_gamma   90.00
#
_symmetry.space_group_name_H-M   'P 1'
#
loop_
_entity.id
_entity.type
_entity.pdbx_description
1 polymer ?
#
loop_
_entity_poly.entity_id
_entity_poly.type
_entity_poly.pdbx_seq_one_letter_code
_entity_poly.pdbx_strand_id
1 'polypeptide(L)'
;MSSRRRKLRNLWLNSRFQGRYIRALVGSSFLVMLGYGFVFYKHIKENYDTLVKLSPVTDEVKSELYRELNQIVLYLSGFSLLFLLSVALIGLVYSHRVAGPLFKIKVVCKDICDGNTSARIALRPNDEFRDVAEQLNQLIDVLQKKNS
;
A
#
# COMPACT_ATOMS: atom_id res chain seq x y z
N MET A 1 24.45 -23.55 -10.31
CA MET A 1 23.15 -22.91 -9.92
C MET A 1 23.15 -21.47 -10.44
N SER A 2 22.61 -21.22 -11.63
CA SER A 2 22.58 -19.86 -12.19
C SER A 2 21.41 -19.08 -11.60
N SER A 3 21.72 -18.04 -10.83
CA SER A 3 20.72 -17.11 -10.32
C SER A 3 20.12 -16.33 -11.50
N ARG A 4 18.92 -16.72 -11.94
CA ARG A 4 18.13 -15.91 -12.87
C ARG A 4 17.84 -14.57 -12.21
N ARG A 5 18.65 -13.55 -12.54
CA ARG A 5 18.35 -12.13 -12.31
C ARG A 5 16.96 -11.85 -12.90
N ARG A 6 15.93 -11.82 -12.05
CA ARG A 6 14.61 -11.34 -12.45
C ARG A 6 14.77 -9.87 -12.83
N LYS A 7 14.67 -9.54 -14.12
CA LYS A 7 14.63 -8.15 -14.57
C LYS A 7 13.46 -7.46 -13.86
N LEU A 8 13.74 -6.39 -13.11
CA LEU A 8 12.76 -5.55 -12.41
C LEU A 8 11.59 -5.11 -13.31
N ARG A 9 11.81 -5.11 -14.63
CA ARG A 9 10.83 -4.85 -15.67
C ARG A 9 9.62 -5.80 -15.69
N ASN A 10 9.68 -6.96 -15.04
CA ASN A 10 8.56 -7.91 -14.94
C ASN A 10 7.67 -7.72 -13.69
N LEU A 11 7.95 -6.75 -12.82
CA LEU A 11 7.03 -6.39 -11.71
C LEU A 11 5.77 -5.67 -12.23
N TRP A 12 5.80 -5.14 -13.47
CA TRP A 12 4.75 -4.33 -14.07
C TRP A 12 3.93 -5.10 -15.11
N LEU A 13 3.30 -6.21 -14.71
CA LEU A 13 2.42 -6.97 -15.61
C LEU A 13 0.99 -6.39 -15.67
N ASN A 14 0.59 -5.54 -14.71
CA ASN A 14 -0.73 -4.89 -14.67
C ASN A 14 -0.72 -3.51 -13.96
N SER A 15 0.01 -2.54 -14.53
CA SER A 15 0.25 -1.21 -13.95
C SER A 15 -1.02 -0.40 -13.61
N ARG A 16 -2.15 -0.65 -14.30
CA ARG A 16 -3.41 0.10 -14.09
C ARG A 16 -4.09 -0.23 -12.75
N PHE A 17 -4.18 -1.51 -12.38
CA PHE A 17 -4.81 -1.93 -11.13
C PHE A 17 -3.99 -1.49 -9.92
N GLN A 18 -2.67 -1.74 -9.98
CA GLN A 18 -1.74 -1.39 -8.91
C GLN A 18 -1.70 0.13 -8.68
N GLY A 19 -1.62 0.92 -9.75
CA GLY A 19 -1.62 2.38 -9.65
C GLY A 19 -2.93 2.96 -9.10
N ARG A 20 -4.10 2.35 -9.39
CA ARG A 20 -5.36 2.77 -8.79
C ARG A 20 -5.38 2.50 -7.29
N TYR A 21 -4.97 1.31 -6.86
CA TYR A 21 -4.97 0.93 -5.45
C TYR A 21 -3.97 1.76 -4.64
N ILE A 22 -2.72 1.87 -5.10
CA ILE A 22 -1.69 2.63 -4.41
C ILE A 22 -2.07 4.11 -4.29
N ARG A 23 -2.62 4.72 -5.35
CA ARG A 23 -3.08 6.13 -5.28
C ARG A 23 -4.23 6.32 -4.30
N ALA A 24 -5.20 5.41 -4.28
CA ALA A 24 -6.29 5.47 -3.31
C ALA A 24 -5.76 5.35 -1.86
N LEU A 25 -4.82 4.43 -1.64
CA LEU A 25 -4.27 4.14 -0.32
C LEU A 25 -3.35 5.27 0.19
N VAL A 26 -2.44 5.78 -0.65
CA VAL A 26 -1.57 6.92 -0.31
C VAL A 26 -2.39 8.21 -0.22
N GLY A 27 -3.34 8.43 -1.13
CA GLY A 27 -4.18 9.62 -1.14
C GLY A 27 -5.09 9.71 0.08
N SER A 28 -5.76 8.62 0.46
CA SER A 28 -6.55 8.57 1.69
C SER A 28 -5.68 8.77 2.94
N SER A 29 -4.50 8.15 2.99
CA SER A 29 -3.54 8.32 4.09
C SER A 29 -3.09 9.79 4.21
N PHE A 30 -2.79 10.43 3.09
CA PHE A 30 -2.41 11.85 3.05
C PHE A 30 -3.54 12.77 3.52
N LEU A 31 -4.78 12.52 3.09
CA LEU A 31 -5.93 13.33 3.52
C LEU A 31 -6.18 13.23 5.04
N VAL A 32 -6.13 12.02 5.59
CA VAL A 32 -6.26 11.80 7.04
C VAL A 32 -5.13 12.50 7.79
N MET A 33 -3.90 12.39 7.28
CA MET A 33 -2.72 13.02 7.86
C MET A 33 -2.81 14.56 7.84
N LEU A 34 -3.30 15.16 6.75
CA LEU A 34 -3.59 16.60 6.70
C LEU A 34 -4.63 17.00 7.75
N GLY A 35 -5.69 16.21 7.90
CA GLY A 35 -6.74 16.45 8.90
C GLY A 35 -6.18 16.44 10.33
N TYR A 36 -5.44 15.39 10.70
CA TYR A 36 -4.82 15.31 12.02
C TYR A 36 -3.76 16.39 12.23
N GLY A 37 -2.92 16.67 11.24
CA GLY A 37 -1.91 17.72 11.31
C GLY A 37 -2.52 19.12 11.52
N PHE A 38 -3.62 19.42 10.81
CA PHE A 38 -4.36 20.67 10.98
C PHE A 38 -4.96 20.79 12.38
N VAL A 39 -5.66 19.76 12.85
CA VAL A 39 -6.27 19.74 14.19
C VAL A 39 -5.20 19.90 15.27
N PHE A 40 -4.09 19.16 15.15
CA PHE A 40 -2.98 19.21 16.09
C PHE A 40 -2.34 20.61 16.13
N TYR A 41 -1.99 21.18 14.98
CA TYR A 41 -1.40 22.51 14.88
C TYR A 41 -2.32 23.57 15.50
N LYS A 42 -3.61 23.53 15.15
CA LYS A 42 -4.61 24.45 15.69
C LYS A 42 -4.68 24.36 17.21
N HIS A 43 -4.77 23.16 17.78
CA HIS A 43 -4.87 22.99 19.23
C HIS A 43 -3.62 23.43 19.99
N ILE A 44 -2.42 23.10 19.51
CA ILE A 44 -1.18 23.54 20.19
C ILE A 44 -1.06 25.06 20.11
N LYS A 45 -1.35 25.66 18.96
CA LYS A 45 -1.31 27.12 18.81
C LYS A 45 -2.31 27.82 19.72
N GLU A 46 -3.55 27.33 19.78
CA GLU A 46 -4.58 27.86 20.69
C GLU A 46 -4.17 27.72 22.17
N ASN A 47 -3.50 26.62 22.52
CA ASN A 47 -2.98 26.41 23.87
C ASN A 47 -1.89 27.45 24.20
N TYR A 48 -0.92 27.67 23.30
CA TYR A 48 0.12 28.68 23.49
C TYR A 48 -0.45 30.11 23.54
N ASP A 49 -1.39 30.43 22.66
CA ASP A 49 -2.06 31.74 22.66
C ASP A 49 -2.82 31.97 23.99
N THR A 50 -3.43 30.93 24.56
CA THR A 50 -4.10 30.99 25.87
C THR A 50 -3.10 31.16 27.01
N LEU A 51 -2.00 30.41 26.99
CA LEU A 51 -0.94 30.49 28.00
C LEU A 51 -0.32 31.89 28.06
N VAL A 52 -0.03 32.48 26.89
CA VAL A 52 0.52 33.84 26.76
C VAL A 52 -0.49 34.90 27.22
N LYS A 53 -1.80 34.66 27.07
CA LYS A 53 -2.84 35.59 27.56
C LYS A 53 -3.05 35.54 29.07
N LEU A 54 -2.95 34.36 29.67
CA LEU A 54 -3.30 34.13 31.08
C LEU A 54 -2.12 34.31 32.03
N SER A 55 -0.89 34.16 31.54
CA SER A 55 0.33 34.26 32.34
C SER A 55 1.19 35.45 31.88
N PRO A 56 1.92 36.12 32.80
CA PRO A 56 2.92 37.11 32.44
C PRO A 56 4.15 36.40 31.85
N VAL A 57 4.04 36.02 30.58
CA VAL A 57 5.11 35.37 29.82
C VAL A 57 6.02 36.44 29.23
N THR A 58 7.33 36.33 29.43
CA THR A 58 8.29 37.25 28.77
C THR A 58 8.31 37.01 27.26
N ASP A 59 8.69 38.01 26.47
CA ASP A 59 8.82 37.86 25.02
C ASP A 59 9.79 36.73 24.63
N GLU A 60 10.82 36.51 25.44
CA GLU A 60 11.79 35.42 25.30
C GLU A 60 11.09 34.06 25.40
N VAL A 61 10.29 33.83 26.44
CA VAL A 61 9.56 32.55 26.63
C VAL A 61 8.51 32.37 25.54
N LYS A 62 7.83 33.44 25.12
CA LYS A 62 6.89 33.39 23.99
C LYS A 62 7.58 32.93 22.70
N SER A 63 8.75 33.49 22.40
CA SER A 63 9.54 33.14 21.21
C SER A 63 9.99 31.67 21.24
N GLU A 64 10.33 31.16 22.43
CA GLU A 64 10.69 29.76 22.63
C GLU A 64 9.53 28.82 22.32
N LEU A 65 8.32 29.11 22.83
CA LEU A 65 7.13 28.30 22.57
C LEU A 65 6.84 28.16 21.07
N TYR A 66 6.87 29.26 20.31
CA TYR A 66 6.65 29.18 18.87
C TYR A 66 7.80 28.51 18.11
N ARG A 67 9.03 28.57 18.64
CA ARG A 67 10.16 27.80 18.10
C ARG A 67 9.94 26.31 18.29
N GLU A 68 9.51 25.89 19.47
CA GLU A 68 9.12 24.50 19.75
C GLU A 68 7.98 24.04 18.82
N LEU A 69 6.93 24.86 18.64
CA LEU A 69 5.85 24.56 17.69
C LEU A 69 6.39 24.28 16.28
N ASN A 70 7.29 25.14 15.78
CA ASN A 70 7.86 24.98 14.46
C ASN A 70 8.74 23.73 14.36
N GLN A 71 9.50 23.38 15.40
CA GLN A 71 10.28 22.14 15.44
C GLN A 71 9.38 20.91 15.44
N ILE A 72 8.31 20.91 16.23
CA ILE A 72 7.32 19.83 16.24
C ILE A 72 6.69 19.68 14.86
N VAL A 73 6.30 20.78 14.21
CA VAL A 73 5.75 20.77 12.84
C VAL A 73 6.78 20.19 11.85
N LEU A 74 8.05 20.58 11.95
CA LEU A 74 9.12 20.08 11.10
C LEU A 74 9.31 18.56 11.26
N TYR A 75 9.44 18.08 12.50
CA TYR A 75 9.60 16.65 12.78
C TYR A 75 8.37 15.85 12.37
N LEU A 76 7.18 16.34 12.69
CA LEU A 76 5.92 15.69 12.32
C LEU A 76 5.79 15.60 10.80
N SER A 77 6.16 16.64 10.06
CA SER A 77 6.18 16.66 8.59
C SER A 77 7.19 15.66 8.02
N GLY A 78 8.38 15.55 8.63
CA GLY A 78 9.40 14.57 8.25
C GLY A 78 8.93 13.12 8.46
N PHE A 79 8.42 12.80 9.65
CA PHE A 79 7.87 11.47 9.96
C PHE A 79 6.66 11.14 9.10
N SER A 80 5.81 12.12 8.83
CA SER A 80 4.67 12.03 7.92
C SER A 80 5.09 11.63 6.50
N LEU A 81 6.12 12.28 5.95
CA LEU A 81 6.66 11.92 4.64
C LEU A 81 7.21 10.48 4.64
N LEU A 82 7.98 10.11 5.67
CA LEU A 82 8.52 8.76 5.81
C LEU A 82 7.40 7.71 5.91
N PHE A 83 6.33 8.01 6.63
CA PHE A 83 5.14 7.17 6.73
C PHE A 83 4.49 6.98 5.35
N LEU A 84 4.23 8.05 4.60
CA LEU A 84 3.63 7.97 3.26
C LEU A 84 4.50 7.15 2.29
N LEU A 85 5.82 7.30 2.33
CA LEU A 85 6.74 6.50 1.53
C LEU A 85 6.68 5.02 1.91
N SER A 86 6.64 4.72 3.21
CA SER A 86 6.52 3.35 3.73
C SER A 86 5.21 2.70 3.29
N VAL A 87 4.10 3.44 3.43
CA VAL A 87 2.77 3.03 2.99
C VAL A 87 2.72 2.76 1.49
N ALA A 88 3.32 3.62 0.67
CA ALA A 88 3.42 3.43 -0.77
C ALA A 88 4.24 2.17 -1.13
N LEU A 89 5.37 1.95 -0.44
CA LEU A 89 6.22 0.78 -0.64
C LEU A 89 5.50 -0.52 -0.27
N ILE A 90 4.84 -0.55 0.89
CA ILE A 90 4.04 -1.69 1.34
C ILE A 90 2.91 -1.95 0.33
N GLY A 91 2.19 -0.91 -0.07
CA GLY A 91 1.13 -1.01 -1.07
C GLY A 91 1.63 -1.60 -2.39
N LEU A 92 2.82 -1.21 -2.85
CA LEU A 92 3.45 -1.76 -4.05
C LEU A 92 3.77 -3.26 -3.90
N VAL A 93 4.38 -3.65 -2.79
CA VAL A 93 4.73 -5.06 -2.52
C VAL A 93 3.48 -5.93 -2.45
N TYR A 94 2.47 -5.53 -1.69
CA TYR A 94 1.21 -6.28 -1.57
C TYR A 94 0.44 -6.33 -2.88
N SER A 95 0.37 -5.21 -3.61
CA SER A 95 -0.32 -5.17 -4.90
C SER A 95 0.33 -6.11 -5.93
N HIS A 96 1.65 -6.32 -5.86
CA HIS A 96 2.32 -7.32 -6.69
C HIS A 96 1.96 -8.76 -6.29
N ARG A 97 1.86 -9.06 -4.99
CA ARG A 97 1.44 -10.38 -4.47
C ARG A 97 0.00 -10.75 -4.86
N VAL A 98 -0.82 -9.76 -5.21
CA VAL A 98 -2.20 -9.95 -5.70
C VAL A 98 -2.26 -10.00 -7.24
N ALA A 99 -1.70 -9.01 -7.93
CA ALA A 99 -1.88 -8.84 -9.37
C ALA A 99 -1.21 -9.93 -10.21
N GLY A 100 -0.04 -10.42 -9.79
CA GLY A 100 0.69 -11.48 -10.49
C GLY A 100 -0.07 -12.80 -10.51
N PRO A 101 -0.48 -13.33 -9.35
CA PRO A 101 -1.29 -14.55 -9.26
C PRO A 101 -2.61 -14.46 -10.01
N LEU A 102 -3.32 -13.34 -9.88
CA LEU A 102 -4.60 -13.14 -10.55
C LEU A 102 -4.44 -13.14 -12.08
N PHE A 103 -3.37 -12.53 -12.61
CA PHE A 103 -3.06 -12.61 -14.04
C PHE A 103 -2.81 -14.06 -14.47
N LYS A 104 -2.04 -14.83 -13.69
CA LYS A 104 -1.77 -16.24 -14.01
C LYS A 104 -3.04 -17.09 -14.00
N ILE A 105 -3.90 -16.92 -13.00
CA ILE A 105 -5.22 -17.56 -12.94
C ILE A 105 -6.02 -17.23 -14.22
N LYS A 106 -6.11 -15.94 -14.59
CA LYS A 106 -6.84 -15.50 -15.79
C LYS A 106 -6.32 -16.16 -17.07
N VAL A 107 -5.01 -16.25 -17.25
CA VAL A 107 -4.40 -16.88 -18.43
C VAL A 107 -4.76 -18.37 -18.48
N VAL A 108 -4.56 -19.10 -17.39
CA VAL A 108 -4.86 -20.54 -17.37
C VAL A 108 -6.35 -20.82 -17.58
N CYS A 109 -7.24 -20.05 -16.95
CA CYS A 109 -8.68 -20.16 -17.19
C CYS A 109 -9.03 -19.95 -18.68
N LYS A 110 -8.39 -18.99 -19.35
CA LYS A 110 -8.57 -18.77 -20.79
C LYS A 110 -8.10 -19.97 -21.61
N ASP A 111 -6.93 -20.53 -21.30
CA ASP A 111 -6.41 -21.72 -22.00
C ASP A 111 -7.37 -22.92 -21.88
N ILE A 112 -8.02 -23.09 -20.72
CA ILE A 112 -9.02 -24.14 -20.49
C ILE A 112 -10.29 -23.87 -21.31
N CYS A 113 -10.77 -22.62 -21.35
CA CYS A 113 -11.88 -22.23 -22.21
C CYS A 113 -11.59 -22.47 -23.69
N ASP A 114 -10.33 -22.32 -24.09
CA ASP A 114 -9.86 -22.57 -25.46
C ASP A 114 -9.62 -24.08 -25.75
N GLY A 115 -9.97 -24.97 -24.80
CA GLY A 115 -9.98 -26.43 -24.96
C GLY A 115 -8.78 -27.17 -24.35
N ASN A 116 -7.80 -26.46 -23.78
CA ASN A 116 -6.65 -27.09 -23.12
C ASN A 116 -6.96 -27.44 -21.66
N THR A 117 -7.66 -28.55 -21.43
CA THR A 117 -8.00 -29.05 -20.08
C THR A 117 -6.80 -29.63 -19.32
N SER A 118 -5.61 -29.71 -19.94
CA SER A 118 -4.38 -30.14 -19.29
C SER A 118 -3.63 -29.01 -18.59
N ALA A 119 -4.05 -27.74 -18.79
CA ALA A 119 -3.44 -26.60 -18.12
C ALA A 119 -3.68 -26.64 -16.60
N ARG A 120 -2.71 -26.15 -15.81
CA ARG A 120 -2.79 -26.11 -14.34
C ARG A 120 -2.28 -24.79 -13.78
N ILE A 121 -2.91 -24.34 -12.71
CA ILE A 121 -2.57 -23.10 -12.01
C ILE A 121 -1.54 -23.41 -10.92
N ALA A 122 -0.34 -22.84 -11.04
CA ALA A 122 0.71 -22.97 -10.03
C ALA A 122 1.17 -21.59 -9.54
N LEU A 123 0.87 -21.24 -8.29
CA LEU A 123 1.26 -19.96 -7.68
C LEU A 123 2.51 -20.11 -6.80
N ARG A 124 3.22 -19.01 -6.52
CA ARG A 124 4.40 -19.04 -5.64
C ARG A 124 3.97 -19.20 -4.18
N PRO A 125 4.86 -19.66 -3.28
CA PRO A 125 4.48 -19.91 -1.88
C PRO A 125 3.88 -18.71 -1.14
N ASN A 126 4.36 -17.50 -1.46
CA ASN A 126 3.94 -16.24 -0.82
C ASN A 126 2.94 -15.44 -1.68
N ASP A 127 2.46 -16.02 -2.78
CA ASP A 127 1.44 -15.37 -3.59
C ASP A 127 0.07 -15.50 -2.91
N GLU A 128 -0.79 -14.51 -3.11
CA GLU A 128 -2.19 -14.58 -2.68
C GLU A 128 -2.98 -15.56 -3.58
N PHE A 129 -4.14 -16.02 -3.12
CA PHE A 129 -5.08 -16.90 -3.86
C PHE A 129 -4.61 -18.34 -4.12
N ARG A 130 -3.71 -18.88 -3.29
CA ARG A 130 -3.25 -20.27 -3.42
C ARG A 130 -4.35 -21.30 -3.23
N ASP A 131 -5.22 -21.06 -2.27
CA ASP A 131 -6.46 -21.80 -2.01
C ASP A 131 -7.40 -21.79 -3.23
N VAL A 132 -7.59 -20.63 -3.85
CA VAL A 132 -8.39 -20.50 -5.08
C VAL A 132 -7.74 -21.26 -6.23
N ALA A 133 -6.42 -21.17 -6.39
CA ALA A 133 -5.70 -21.91 -7.42
C ALA A 133 -5.84 -23.43 -7.23
N GLU A 134 -5.83 -23.92 -5.99
CA GLU A 134 -6.04 -25.33 -5.67
C GLU A 134 -7.46 -25.78 -6.02
N GLN A 135 -8.48 -25.03 -5.61
CA GLN A 135 -9.87 -25.33 -5.95
C GLN A 135 -10.12 -25.31 -7.46
N LEU A 136 -9.52 -24.36 -8.17
CA LEU A 136 -9.59 -24.30 -9.63
C LEU A 136 -8.90 -25.50 -10.28
N ASN A 137 -7.75 -25.96 -9.77
CA ASN A 137 -7.12 -27.19 -10.27
C ASN A 137 -8.01 -28.43 -10.05
N GLN A 138 -8.66 -28.55 -8.90
CA GLN A 138 -9.61 -29.63 -8.65
C GLN A 138 -10.79 -29.61 -9.64
N LEU A 139 -11.32 -28.42 -9.95
CA LEU A 139 -12.35 -28.26 -10.98
C LEU A 139 -11.86 -28.73 -12.35
N ILE A 140 -10.62 -28.38 -12.73
CA ILE A 140 -10.03 -28.79 -14.00
C ILE A 140 -9.87 -30.31 -14.05
N ASP A 141 -9.48 -30.95 -12.96
CA ASP A 141 -9.39 -32.42 -12.89
C ASP A 141 -10.75 -33.08 -13.14
N VAL A 142 -11.84 -32.51 -12.61
CA VAL A 142 -13.21 -32.99 -12.86
C VAL A 142 -13.60 -32.83 -14.33
N LEU A 143 -13.29 -31.68 -14.94
CA LEU A 143 -13.58 -31.42 -16.35
C LEU A 143 -12.81 -32.37 -17.27
N GLN A 144 -11.54 -32.63 -16.96
CA GLN A 144 -10.71 -33.54 -17.73
C GLN A 144 -11.23 -34.97 -17.67
N LYS A 145 -11.66 -35.44 -16.49
CA LYS A 145 -12.29 -36.76 -16.33
C LYS A 145 -13.59 -36.92 -17.11
N LYS A 146 -14.39 -35.85 -17.26
CA LYS A 146 -15.67 -35.90 -18.00
C LYS A 146 -15.47 -35.95 -19.52
N ASN A 147 -14.35 -35.42 -20.02
CA ASN A 147 -14.02 -35.39 -21.44
C ASN A 147 -13.11 -36.55 -21.88
N SER A 148 -12.72 -37.44 -20.97
CA SER A 148 -11.96 -38.68 -21.25
C SER A 148 -12.91 -39.86 -21.37
#